data_AF-A0A7C6PE94-F1
#
_entry.id   AF-A0A7C6PE94-F1
#
_cell.length_a   1.000
_cell.length_b   1.000
_cell.length_c   1.000
_cell.angle_alpha   90.00
_cell.angle_beta   90.00
_cell.angle_gamma   90.00
#
_symmetry.space_group_name_H-M   'P 1'
#
loop_
_entity.id
_entity.type
_entity.pdbx_description
1 polymer ?
#
loop_
_entity_poly.entity_id
_entity_poly.type
_entity_poly.pdbx_seq_one_letter_code
_entity_poly.pdbx_strand_id
1 'polypeptide(L)'
;MASNYKELYKINERCWFKDCPVLLEKAGLFLNTSTNKVITLCRYRNITLKRIKAVYLSLTCFGVDGAILNDDLNHVYLDLSVPGNGIFGEKTSISIPDKTTRKIEIAVTKVIFADDTYWENNNAIILQPILPANPSSSLGKLQEVYEWKTGFTHLPLKENDYWICGCDSFNPATNHKCLNCGTEKPMVFSRANQEYLENVLSDYQEYLEQKRITAKEKDKKERLALAGAVIALVIMIVGAAITYSDSPELKSAKHNADRMLLQESLTKSALELAESYLYYEGKDSEEYQSAKEDLERYLGELKEYEEEHEASKKDLNAEDLEKLNKYIEKRKAKYAND
;
A
#
# COMPACT_ATOMS: atom_id res chain seq x y z
N MET A 1 -7.33 24.01 5.56
CA MET A 1 -6.67 25.33 5.50
C MET A 1 -5.94 25.40 4.16
N ALA A 2 -6.41 26.23 3.23
CA ALA A 2 -5.77 26.38 1.94
C ALA A 2 -4.36 26.96 2.14
N SER A 3 -3.36 26.35 1.52
CA SER A 3 -1.99 26.87 1.54
C SER A 3 -1.99 28.30 1.01
N ASN A 4 -1.49 29.26 1.79
CA ASN A 4 -1.33 30.67 1.38
C ASN A 4 -0.23 30.86 0.31
N TYR A 5 0.14 29.81 -0.41
CA TYR A 5 1.18 29.81 -1.43
C TYR A 5 0.64 29.34 -2.77
N LYS A 6 0.85 30.17 -3.79
CA LYS A 6 0.63 29.83 -5.20
C LYS A 6 1.96 29.45 -5.84
N GLU A 7 2.05 28.27 -6.44
CA GLU A 7 3.21 27.86 -7.24
C GLU A 7 3.31 28.72 -8.52
N LEU A 8 4.48 29.27 -8.77
CA LEU A 8 4.79 30.09 -9.95
C LEU A 8 5.65 29.34 -10.97
N TYR A 9 6.57 28.50 -10.50
CA TYR A 9 7.52 27.76 -11.32
C TYR A 9 8.04 26.55 -10.55
N LYS A 10 8.45 25.51 -11.27
CA LYS A 10 8.91 24.25 -10.69
C LYS A 10 10.01 23.63 -11.54
N ILE A 11 11.03 23.12 -10.87
CA ILE A 11 12.05 22.23 -11.41
C ILE A 11 11.77 20.86 -10.79
N ASN A 12 11.23 19.94 -11.58
CA ASN A 12 10.87 18.59 -11.12
C ASN A 12 11.97 17.57 -11.39
N GLU A 13 12.81 17.87 -12.37
CA GLU A 13 13.94 17.08 -12.77
C GLU A 13 15.09 17.28 -11.79
N ARG A 14 15.89 16.23 -11.64
CA ARG A 14 17.18 16.34 -10.98
C ARG A 14 18.10 17.22 -11.84
N CYS A 15 18.81 18.15 -11.22
CA CYS A 15 19.79 18.99 -11.92
C CYS A 15 21.18 18.87 -11.33
N TRP A 16 22.19 18.72 -12.19
CA TRP A 16 23.58 18.51 -11.83
C TRP A 16 24.52 18.83 -13.00
N PHE A 17 25.80 19.01 -12.71
CA PHE A 17 26.86 19.01 -13.71
C PHE A 17 28.11 18.36 -13.11
N LYS A 18 29.02 17.92 -13.99
CA LYS A 18 30.24 17.19 -13.64
C LYS A 18 31.00 17.82 -12.45
N ASP A 19 31.44 16.98 -11.53
CA ASP A 19 32.24 17.31 -10.33
C ASP A 19 31.53 18.16 -9.27
N CYS A 20 30.30 18.63 -9.50
CA CYS A 20 29.52 19.31 -8.46
C CYS A 20 29.23 18.34 -7.31
N PRO A 21 29.53 18.68 -6.04
CA PRO A 21 29.34 17.79 -4.88
C PRO A 21 27.88 17.71 -4.41
N VAL A 22 26.98 18.48 -5.03
CA VAL A 22 25.58 18.60 -4.65
C VAL A 22 24.68 18.38 -5.86
N LEU A 23 23.66 17.55 -5.68
CA LEU A 23 22.58 17.34 -6.64
C LEU A 23 21.37 18.17 -6.23
N LEU A 24 20.78 18.95 -7.14
CA LEU A 24 19.45 19.52 -6.92
C LEU A 24 18.42 18.43 -7.26
N GLU A 25 17.62 18.01 -6.28
CA GLU A 25 16.56 17.03 -6.51
C GLU A 25 15.30 17.65 -7.10
N LYS A 26 14.96 18.86 -6.64
CA LYS A 26 13.83 19.66 -7.11
C LYS A 26 13.90 21.07 -6.53
N ALA A 27 13.28 22.02 -7.21
CA ALA A 27 13.04 23.36 -6.70
C ALA A 27 11.65 23.86 -7.07
N GLY A 28 11.13 24.80 -6.30
CA GLY A 28 9.88 25.50 -6.60
C GLY A 28 9.96 26.97 -6.26
N LEU A 29 9.26 27.78 -7.04
CA LEU A 29 9.06 29.21 -6.82
C LEU A 29 7.61 29.41 -6.39
N PHE A 30 7.39 30.10 -5.27
CA PHE A 30 6.08 30.24 -4.64
C PHE A 30 5.80 31.70 -4.30
N LEU A 31 4.59 32.15 -4.65
CA LEU A 31 4.03 33.43 -4.22
C LEU A 31 3.21 33.23 -2.95
N ASN A 32 3.61 33.85 -1.85
CA ASN A 32 2.78 33.97 -0.68
C ASN A 32 1.65 34.97 -0.96
N THR A 33 0.40 34.51 -1.05
CA THR A 33 -0.75 35.35 -1.43
C THR A 33 -1.16 36.36 -0.36
N SER A 34 -0.78 36.13 0.90
CA SER A 34 -1.08 37.04 2.01
C SER A 34 -0.08 38.21 2.09
N THR A 35 1.20 37.95 1.78
CA THR A 35 2.28 38.95 1.91
C THR A 35 2.77 39.49 0.58
N ASN A 36 2.32 38.91 -0.53
CA ASN A 36 2.78 39.18 -1.90
C ASN A 36 4.30 39.00 -2.09
N LYS A 37 4.94 38.19 -1.23
CA LYS A 37 6.36 37.86 -1.30
C LYS A 37 6.58 36.60 -2.13
N VAL A 38 7.63 36.60 -2.94
CA VAL A 38 8.07 35.42 -3.69
C VAL A 38 9.22 34.77 -2.95
N ILE A 39 9.15 33.45 -2.80
CA ILE A 39 10.20 32.63 -2.21
C ILE A 39 10.52 31.46 -3.13
N THR A 40 11.73 30.93 -3.03
CA THR A 40 12.04 29.60 -3.57
C THR A 40 12.39 28.62 -2.46
N LEU A 41 11.98 27.38 -2.65
CA LEU A 41 12.37 26.23 -1.82
C LEU A 41 13.08 25.24 -2.72
N CYS A 42 14.28 24.84 -2.31
CA CYS A 42 15.13 23.93 -3.07
C CYS A 42 15.47 22.72 -2.20
N ARG A 43 15.41 21.52 -2.77
CA ARG A 43 15.82 20.28 -2.10
C ARG A 43 17.10 19.79 -2.75
N TYR A 44 18.16 19.73 -1.97
CA TYR A 44 19.48 19.29 -2.42
C TYR A 44 19.89 18.00 -1.73
N ARG A 45 20.79 17.25 -2.38
CA ARG A 45 21.43 16.06 -1.82
C ARG A 45 22.93 16.17 -1.88
N ASN A 46 23.60 15.83 -0.77
CA ASN A 46 25.05 15.62 -0.75
C ASN A 46 25.37 14.28 -1.44
N ILE A 47 26.06 14.33 -2.57
CA ILE A 47 26.42 13.13 -3.36
C ILE A 47 27.88 12.71 -3.14
N THR A 48 28.56 13.32 -2.18
CA THR A 48 29.90 12.94 -1.73
C THR A 48 29.85 12.13 -0.45
N LEU A 49 30.96 11.48 -0.08
CA LEU A 49 31.08 10.82 1.22
C LEU A 49 31.42 11.82 2.34
N LYS A 50 31.98 12.98 2.00
CA LYS A 50 32.36 14.01 2.97
C LYS A 50 31.12 14.70 3.51
N ARG A 51 31.09 14.97 4.81
CA ARG A 51 30.02 15.77 5.42
C ARG A 51 30.14 17.22 4.95
N ILE A 52 29.03 17.83 4.55
CA ILE A 52 28.97 19.24 4.13
C ILE A 52 28.56 20.12 5.32
N LYS A 53 29.28 21.23 5.51
CA LYS A 53 28.97 22.25 6.52
C LYS A 53 28.49 23.59 5.99
N ALA A 54 28.79 23.91 4.73
CA ALA A 54 28.22 25.08 4.06
C ALA A 54 28.09 24.89 2.55
N VAL A 55 27.06 25.52 1.97
CA VAL A 55 26.81 25.55 0.52
C VAL A 55 26.44 26.96 0.10
N TYR A 56 27.18 27.49 -0.87
CA TYR A 56 26.99 28.80 -1.45
C TYR A 56 26.34 28.64 -2.82
N LEU A 57 25.35 29.48 -3.08
CA LEU A 57 24.57 29.50 -4.30
C LEU A 57 24.57 30.90 -4.91
N SER A 58 24.45 30.96 -6.23
CA SER A 58 24.03 32.14 -6.98
C SER A 58 22.78 31.79 -7.79
N LEU A 59 21.77 32.65 -7.76
CA LEU A 59 20.52 32.48 -8.48
C LEU A 59 20.36 33.57 -9.53
N THR A 60 19.97 33.17 -10.73
CA THR A 60 19.52 34.09 -11.78
C THR A 60 18.00 34.05 -11.83
N CYS A 61 17.35 35.20 -11.72
CA CYS A 61 15.90 35.37 -11.68
C CYS A 61 15.41 36.00 -12.99
N PHE A 62 14.35 35.43 -13.56
CA PHE A 62 13.79 35.88 -14.84
C PHE A 62 12.33 36.30 -14.71
N GLY A 63 11.94 37.31 -15.47
CA GLY A 63 10.55 37.74 -15.67
C GLY A 63 9.76 36.79 -16.58
N VAL A 64 8.48 37.08 -16.76
CA VAL A 64 7.59 36.29 -17.65
C VAL A 64 7.97 36.39 -19.13
N ASP A 65 8.60 37.50 -19.51
CA ASP A 65 9.12 37.80 -20.84
C ASP A 65 10.54 37.25 -21.08
N GLY A 66 11.12 36.59 -20.08
CA GLY A 66 12.49 36.09 -20.12
C GLY A 66 13.57 37.13 -19.81
N ALA A 67 13.19 38.37 -19.45
CA ALA A 67 14.16 39.37 -19.03
C ALA A 67 14.85 38.95 -17.71
N ILE A 68 16.16 39.17 -17.62
CA ILE A 68 16.91 38.97 -16.38
C ILE A 68 16.52 40.10 -15.42
N LEU A 69 15.93 39.72 -14.28
CA LEU A 69 15.56 40.64 -13.20
C LEU A 69 16.68 40.76 -12.15
N ASN A 70 17.46 39.69 -12.00
CA ASN A 70 18.65 39.62 -11.13
C ASN A 70 19.53 38.45 -11.62
N ASP A 71 20.84 38.63 -11.73
CA ASP A 71 21.79 37.61 -12.19
C ASP A 71 22.78 37.11 -11.14
N ASP A 72 22.73 37.64 -9.91
CA ASP A 72 23.73 37.40 -8.87
C ASP A 72 23.14 37.24 -7.45
N LEU A 73 21.88 36.79 -7.33
CA LEU A 73 21.22 36.61 -6.04
C LEU A 73 21.91 35.51 -5.24
N ASN A 74 22.81 35.94 -4.36
CA ASN A 74 23.61 35.05 -3.54
C ASN A 74 22.82 34.53 -2.33
N HIS A 75 22.95 33.23 -2.07
CA HIS A 75 22.41 32.60 -0.87
C HIS A 75 23.42 31.61 -0.28
N VAL A 76 23.45 31.49 1.04
CA VAL A 76 24.34 30.57 1.74
C VAL A 76 23.56 29.76 2.76
N TYR A 77 23.67 28.44 2.65
CA TYR A 77 23.32 27.53 3.72
C TYR A 77 24.53 27.36 4.63
N LEU A 78 24.43 27.85 5.87
CA LEU A 78 25.45 27.75 6.90
C LEU A 78 25.08 26.71 7.95
N ASP A 79 26.05 26.37 8.81
CA ASP A 79 25.88 25.50 9.98
C ASP A 79 25.24 24.13 9.65
N LEU A 80 25.53 23.63 8.44
CA LEU A 80 25.05 22.34 7.99
C LEU A 80 25.83 21.21 8.67
N SER A 81 25.18 20.06 8.78
CA SER A 81 25.82 18.80 9.17
C SER A 81 25.26 17.68 8.30
N VAL A 82 25.41 17.82 6.98
CA VAL A 82 24.76 16.93 6.00
C VAL A 82 25.71 15.77 5.69
N PRO A 83 25.41 14.52 6.15
CA PRO A 83 26.24 13.37 5.82
C PRO A 83 26.19 13.05 4.33
N GLY A 84 27.05 12.16 3.86
CA GLY A 84 26.93 11.63 2.50
C GLY A 84 25.56 11.01 2.26
N ASN A 85 25.01 11.24 1.07
CA ASN A 85 23.62 10.94 0.70
C ASN A 85 22.54 11.68 1.53
N GLY A 86 22.92 12.63 2.39
CA GLY A 86 21.99 13.45 3.17
C GLY A 86 21.31 14.56 2.35
N ILE A 87 20.17 15.05 2.85
CA ILE A 87 19.32 16.04 2.18
C ILE A 87 19.31 17.36 2.95
N PHE A 88 19.23 18.49 2.24
CA PHE A 88 19.13 19.82 2.85
C PHE A 88 18.36 20.82 1.96
N GLY A 89 18.15 22.04 2.47
CA GLY A 89 17.50 23.16 1.77
C GLY A 89 15.98 23.15 1.83
N GLU A 90 15.34 21.98 1.91
CA GLU A 90 13.88 21.84 1.74
C GLU A 90 13.01 22.54 2.80
N LYS A 91 13.62 22.96 3.92
CA LYS A 91 12.94 23.65 5.04
C LYS A 91 13.32 25.14 5.15
N THR A 92 14.25 25.60 4.32
CA THR A 92 14.80 26.95 4.38
C THR A 92 14.50 27.65 3.07
N SER A 93 13.60 28.62 3.10
CA SER A 93 13.25 29.39 1.90
C SER A 93 14.30 30.46 1.60
N ILE A 94 14.53 30.68 0.30
CA ILE A 94 15.32 31.80 -0.20
C ILE A 94 14.33 32.88 -0.64
N SER A 95 14.46 34.09 -0.09
CA SER A 95 13.61 35.23 -0.48
C SER A 95 14.01 35.73 -1.86
N ILE A 96 13.04 35.90 -2.75
CA ILE A 96 13.25 36.47 -4.08
C ILE A 96 12.84 37.96 -4.03
N PRO A 97 13.77 38.90 -4.24
CA PRO A 97 13.49 40.34 -4.09
C PRO A 97 12.40 40.85 -5.04
N ASP A 98 12.46 40.44 -6.31
CA ASP A 98 11.50 40.86 -7.31
C ASP A 98 10.29 39.90 -7.35
N LYS A 99 9.12 40.42 -6.94
CA LYS A 99 7.84 39.69 -6.96
C LYS A 99 7.34 39.31 -8.36
N THR A 100 7.90 39.91 -9.41
CA THR A 100 7.57 39.61 -10.80
C THR A 100 8.37 38.43 -11.36
N THR A 101 9.32 37.87 -10.60
CA THR A 101 10.08 36.66 -10.96
C THR A 101 9.15 35.49 -11.29
N ARG A 102 9.40 34.82 -12.42
CA ARG A 102 8.65 33.65 -12.90
C ARG A 102 9.50 32.45 -13.27
N LYS A 103 10.81 32.57 -13.29
CA LYS A 103 11.74 31.45 -13.46
C LYS A 103 13.02 31.74 -12.69
N ILE A 104 13.69 30.69 -12.22
CA ILE A 104 15.01 30.78 -11.61
C ILE A 104 15.96 29.78 -12.27
N GLU A 105 17.23 30.14 -12.33
CA GLU A 105 18.36 29.23 -12.58
C GLU A 105 19.30 29.28 -11.37
N ILE A 106 19.95 28.17 -11.07
CA ILE A 106 20.72 28.00 -9.83
C ILE A 106 22.12 27.49 -10.17
N ALA A 107 23.14 28.18 -9.68
CA ALA A 107 24.50 27.72 -9.65
C ALA A 107 24.92 27.42 -8.21
N VAL A 108 25.56 26.27 -7.98
CA VAL A 108 26.32 26.04 -6.74
C VAL A 108 27.68 26.68 -6.94
N THR A 109 28.02 27.69 -6.17
CA THR A 109 29.28 28.45 -6.35
C THR A 109 30.41 27.87 -5.51
N LYS A 110 30.12 27.41 -4.29
CA LYS A 110 31.12 26.86 -3.37
C LYS A 110 30.49 25.87 -2.39
N VAL A 111 31.22 24.83 -2.02
CA VAL A 111 30.84 23.87 -0.98
C VAL A 111 31.99 23.69 -0.01
N ILE A 112 31.71 23.84 1.28
CA ILE A 112 32.69 23.64 2.36
C ILE A 112 32.37 22.34 3.08
N PHE A 113 33.36 21.47 3.19
CA PHE A 113 33.26 20.19 3.87
C PHE A 113 33.66 20.33 5.35
N ALA A 114 33.27 19.34 6.16
CA ALA A 114 33.56 19.31 7.59
C ALA A 114 35.06 19.21 7.91
N ASP A 115 35.88 18.75 6.97
CA ASP A 115 37.36 18.66 7.07
C ASP A 115 38.06 19.94 6.58
N ASP A 116 37.34 21.05 6.46
CA ASP A 116 37.81 22.36 5.98
C ASP A 116 38.29 22.40 4.51
N THR A 117 38.24 21.28 3.80
CA THR A 117 38.40 21.29 2.35
C THR A 117 37.18 21.90 1.68
N TYR A 118 37.36 22.38 0.45
CA TYR A 118 36.27 22.98 -0.31
C TYR A 118 36.30 22.55 -1.78
N TRP A 119 35.14 22.68 -2.41
CA TRP A 119 34.97 22.65 -3.85
C TRP A 119 34.43 24.01 -4.30
N GLU A 120 34.85 24.48 -5.48
CA GLU A 120 34.48 25.78 -6.02
C GLU A 120 34.16 25.69 -7.51
N ASN A 121 33.10 26.36 -7.92
CA ASN A 121 32.63 26.40 -9.31
C ASN A 121 33.29 27.56 -10.05
N ASN A 122 34.52 27.35 -10.48
CA ASN A 122 35.34 28.40 -11.12
C ASN A 122 34.75 28.95 -12.43
N ASN A 123 33.84 28.20 -13.06
CA ASN A 123 33.25 28.55 -14.36
C ASN A 123 31.80 29.02 -14.25
N ALA A 124 31.28 29.24 -13.02
CA ALA A 124 29.90 29.64 -12.76
C ALA A 124 28.85 28.75 -13.49
N ILE A 125 29.14 27.44 -13.59
CA ILE A 125 28.27 26.49 -14.29
C ILE A 125 26.94 26.38 -13.55
N ILE A 126 25.85 26.66 -14.26
CA ILE A 126 24.49 26.47 -13.77
C ILE A 126 24.11 24.99 -13.74
N LEU A 127 23.29 24.60 -12.77
CA LEU A 127 22.77 23.24 -12.68
C LEU A 127 21.86 22.96 -13.89
N GLN A 128 22.11 21.83 -14.56
CA GLN A 128 21.34 21.41 -15.75
C GLN A 128 20.57 20.12 -15.48
N PRO A 129 19.38 19.92 -16.07
CA PRO A 129 18.64 18.67 -15.94
C PRO A 129 19.49 17.46 -16.35
N ILE A 130 19.44 16.39 -15.55
CA ILE A 130 20.01 15.09 -15.90
C ILE A 130 18.95 14.17 -16.49
N LEU A 131 19.39 13.19 -17.27
CA LEU A 131 18.51 12.17 -17.84
C LEU A 131 17.95 11.28 -16.71
N PRO A 132 16.63 11.10 -16.61
CA PRO A 132 16.06 10.19 -15.63
C PRO A 132 16.25 8.72 -16.06
N ALA A 133 16.28 7.83 -15.07
CA ALA A 133 16.21 6.39 -15.32
C ALA A 133 14.84 6.00 -15.89
N ASN A 134 14.83 5.07 -16.84
CA ASN A 134 13.58 4.52 -17.36
C ASN A 134 12.86 3.68 -16.29
N PRO A 135 11.52 3.70 -16.24
CA PRO A 135 10.77 2.81 -15.35
C PRO A 135 10.96 1.33 -15.77
N SER A 136 10.84 0.41 -14.81
CA SER A 136 10.89 -1.04 -15.04
C SER A 136 9.83 -1.51 -16.05
N SER A 137 8.72 -0.78 -16.19
CA SER A 137 7.67 -1.05 -17.18
C SER A 137 8.16 -1.07 -18.63
N SER A 138 9.30 -0.43 -18.92
CA SER A 138 9.95 -0.51 -20.24
C SER A 138 10.46 -1.92 -20.60
N LEU A 139 10.58 -2.84 -19.63
CA LEU A 139 10.95 -4.25 -19.86
C LEU A 139 9.81 -5.12 -20.37
N GLY A 140 8.57 -4.62 -20.42
CA GLY A 140 7.40 -5.41 -20.83
C GLY A 140 7.24 -6.68 -19.98
N LYS A 141 7.27 -7.86 -20.60
CA LYS A 141 7.05 -9.16 -19.92
C LYS A 141 8.08 -9.48 -18.84
N LEU A 142 9.26 -8.87 -18.87
CA LEU A 142 10.33 -9.09 -17.90
C LEU A 142 10.27 -8.13 -16.71
N GLN A 143 9.32 -7.18 -16.68
CA GLN A 143 9.17 -6.21 -15.60
C GLN A 143 9.06 -6.90 -14.24
N GLU A 144 8.11 -7.85 -14.11
CA GLU A 144 7.86 -8.50 -12.82
C GLU A 144 9.05 -9.35 -12.35
N VAL A 145 9.77 -9.98 -13.28
CA VAL A 145 10.99 -10.76 -12.97
C VAL A 145 12.07 -9.84 -12.40
N TYR A 146 12.28 -8.69 -13.03
CA TYR A 146 13.23 -7.68 -12.57
C TYR A 146 12.86 -7.15 -11.18
N GLU A 147 11.60 -6.76 -11.00
CA GLU A 147 11.09 -6.26 -9.71
C GLU A 147 11.20 -7.32 -8.62
N TRP A 148 10.92 -8.59 -8.92
CA TRP A 148 11.09 -9.70 -7.97
C TRP A 148 12.55 -9.93 -7.59
N LYS A 149 13.48 -9.99 -8.57
CA LYS A 149 14.91 -10.24 -8.29
C LYS A 149 15.60 -9.08 -7.60
N THR A 150 15.17 -7.84 -7.84
CA THR A 150 15.90 -6.64 -7.41
C THR A 150 15.17 -5.81 -6.35
N GLY A 151 13.85 -5.90 -6.29
CA GLY A 151 13.01 -5.00 -5.49
C GLY A 151 12.91 -3.59 -6.06
N PHE A 152 13.31 -3.35 -7.32
CA PHE A 152 13.45 -2.03 -7.90
C PHE A 152 12.46 -1.77 -9.04
N THR A 153 11.96 -0.53 -9.12
CA THR A 153 10.96 -0.08 -10.11
C THR A 153 11.54 0.76 -11.25
N HIS A 154 12.85 0.96 -11.26
CA HIS A 154 13.55 1.70 -12.31
C HIS A 154 14.69 0.86 -12.87
N LEU A 155 15.00 1.02 -14.15
CA LEU A 155 16.17 0.45 -14.78
C LEU A 155 17.40 1.30 -14.49
N PRO A 156 18.58 0.69 -14.33
CA PRO A 156 19.79 1.47 -14.17
C PRO A 156 20.15 2.21 -15.46
N LEU A 157 20.64 3.44 -15.31
CA LEU A 157 21.08 4.30 -16.41
C LEU A 157 22.57 4.58 -16.24
N LYS A 158 23.34 4.52 -17.33
CA LYS A 158 24.76 4.87 -17.33
C LYS A 158 25.01 6.02 -18.31
N GLU A 159 25.55 7.10 -17.79
CA GLU A 159 26.07 8.23 -18.56
C GLU A 159 27.59 8.34 -18.33
N ASN A 160 28.24 9.29 -19.03
CA ASN A 160 29.69 9.48 -18.92
C ASN A 160 30.12 9.91 -17.51
N ASP A 161 29.42 10.87 -16.91
CA ASP A 161 29.83 11.49 -15.64
C ASP A 161 29.02 11.00 -14.43
N TYR A 162 27.98 10.19 -14.64
CA TYR A 162 27.14 9.65 -13.58
C TYR A 162 26.44 8.35 -13.97
N TRP A 163 25.81 7.71 -13.00
CA TRP A 163 24.90 6.59 -13.23
C TRP A 163 23.75 6.62 -12.22
N ILE A 164 22.60 6.10 -12.61
CA ILE A 164 21.42 5.98 -11.76
C ILE A 164 21.23 4.50 -11.45
N CYS A 165 21.06 4.18 -10.17
CA CYS A 165 20.81 2.81 -9.71
C CYS A 165 19.35 2.40 -9.97
N GLY A 166 19.04 1.10 -9.98
CA GLY A 166 17.65 0.63 -10.02
C GLY A 166 16.78 1.14 -8.85
N CYS A 167 17.37 1.46 -7.69
CA CYS A 167 16.67 2.14 -6.60
C CYS A 167 16.44 3.65 -6.83
N ASP A 168 16.64 4.12 -8.06
CA ASP A 168 16.54 5.51 -8.53
C ASP A 168 17.54 6.51 -7.89
N SER A 169 18.54 6.03 -7.16
CA SER A 169 19.58 6.90 -6.60
C SER A 169 20.62 7.32 -7.64
N PHE A 170 20.92 8.62 -7.70
CA PHE A 170 22.01 9.20 -8.48
C PHE A 170 23.38 8.88 -7.87
N ASN A 171 24.37 8.60 -8.71
CA ASN A 171 25.75 8.32 -8.30
C ASN A 171 26.72 8.98 -9.28
N PRO A 172 27.73 9.74 -8.81
CA PRO A 172 28.84 10.16 -9.64
C PRO A 172 29.53 8.96 -10.32
N ALA A 173 30.11 9.15 -11.50
CA ALA A 173 30.78 8.07 -12.24
C ALA A 173 31.91 7.40 -11.43
N THR A 174 32.56 8.17 -10.56
CA THR A 174 33.61 7.72 -9.63
C THR A 174 33.12 6.79 -8.53
N ASN A 175 31.81 6.75 -8.25
CA ASN A 175 31.26 5.85 -7.23
C ASN A 175 31.04 4.45 -7.80
N HIS A 176 31.67 3.46 -7.16
CA HIS A 176 31.52 2.04 -7.50
C HIS A 176 30.34 1.34 -6.80
N LYS A 177 29.74 1.98 -5.79
CA LYS A 177 28.57 1.48 -5.06
C LYS A 177 27.48 2.55 -5.04
N CYS A 178 26.23 2.11 -5.00
CA CYS A 178 25.10 3.00 -4.87
C CYS A 178 25.13 3.73 -3.51
N LEU A 179 24.99 5.05 -3.53
CA LEU A 179 24.92 5.89 -2.32
C LEU A 179 23.72 5.60 -1.43
N ASN A 180 22.65 5.03 -2.00
CA ASN A 180 21.42 4.73 -1.28
C ASN A 180 21.31 3.27 -0.83
N CYS A 181 21.37 2.31 -1.76
CA CYS A 181 21.19 0.89 -1.43
C CYS A 181 22.50 0.12 -1.23
N GLY A 182 23.66 0.72 -1.48
CA GLY A 182 24.96 0.08 -1.31
C GLY A 182 25.34 -0.97 -2.37
N THR A 183 24.44 -1.34 -3.29
CA THR A 183 24.72 -2.31 -4.35
C THR A 183 25.85 -1.86 -5.26
N GLU A 184 26.74 -2.78 -5.61
CA GLU A 184 27.88 -2.50 -6.50
C GLU A 184 27.40 -2.23 -7.93
N LYS A 185 28.01 -1.25 -8.59
CA LYS A 185 27.64 -0.82 -9.94
C LYS A 185 27.55 -2.00 -10.92
N PRO A 186 28.53 -2.93 -11.02
CA PRO A 186 28.42 -4.06 -11.92
C PRO A 186 27.19 -4.94 -11.66
N MET A 187 26.86 -5.20 -10.39
CA MET A 187 25.69 -6.00 -10.02
C MET A 187 24.37 -5.32 -10.37
N VAL A 188 24.31 -3.99 -10.24
CA VAL A 188 23.13 -3.21 -10.63
C VAL A 188 22.83 -3.40 -12.12
N PHE A 189 23.83 -3.26 -12.97
CA PHE A 189 23.65 -3.37 -14.42
C PHE A 189 23.49 -4.83 -14.88
N SER A 190 24.16 -5.79 -14.26
CA SER A 190 24.03 -7.21 -14.61
C SER A 190 22.62 -7.75 -14.33
N ARG A 191 21.96 -7.27 -13.27
CA ARG A 191 20.60 -7.69 -12.91
C ARG A 191 19.51 -7.09 -13.80
N ALA A 192 19.82 -6.03 -14.53
CA ALA A 192 18.92 -5.44 -15.52
C ALA A 192 19.21 -5.92 -16.95
N ASN A 193 20.20 -6.80 -17.13
CA ASN A 193 20.51 -7.37 -18.43
C ASN A 193 19.39 -8.31 -18.89
N GLN A 194 18.99 -8.19 -20.15
CA GLN A 194 17.87 -8.95 -20.69
C GLN A 194 18.11 -10.47 -20.67
N GLU A 195 19.28 -10.93 -21.10
CA GLU A 195 19.64 -12.36 -21.10
C GLU A 195 19.62 -12.93 -19.67
N TYR A 196 20.14 -12.17 -18.70
CA TYR A 196 20.04 -12.55 -17.28
C TYR A 196 18.57 -12.71 -16.83
N LEU A 197 17.71 -11.74 -17.18
CA LEU A 197 16.29 -11.76 -16.81
C LEU A 197 15.53 -12.92 -17.48
N GLU A 198 15.85 -13.23 -18.73
CA GLU A 198 15.31 -14.39 -19.44
C GLU A 198 15.74 -15.70 -18.79
N ASN A 199 17.00 -15.82 -18.39
CA ASN A 199 17.53 -17.01 -17.72
C ASN A 199 16.91 -17.28 -16.35
N VAL A 200 16.45 -16.25 -15.64
CA VAL A 200 15.80 -16.39 -14.32
C VAL A 200 14.28 -16.35 -14.38
N LEU A 201 13.69 -16.35 -15.59
CA LEU A 201 12.25 -16.35 -15.80
C LEU A 201 11.60 -17.65 -15.30
N SER A 202 12.26 -18.80 -15.49
CA SER A 202 11.77 -20.10 -14.98
C SER A 202 11.66 -20.09 -13.45
N ASP A 203 12.68 -19.59 -12.75
CA ASP A 203 12.65 -19.47 -11.29
C ASP A 203 11.48 -18.61 -10.82
N TYR A 204 11.18 -17.53 -11.56
CA TYR A 204 10.06 -16.65 -11.23
C TYR A 204 8.71 -17.36 -11.42
N GLN A 205 8.57 -18.14 -12.48
CA GLN A 205 7.36 -18.94 -12.73
C GLN A 205 7.15 -20.00 -11.64
N GLU A 206 8.22 -20.68 -11.21
CA GLU A 206 8.16 -21.63 -10.09
C GLU A 206 7.77 -20.95 -8.78
N TYR A 207 8.33 -19.77 -8.50
CA TYR A 207 7.96 -18.96 -7.34
C TYR A 207 6.47 -18.58 -7.34
N LEU A 208 5.92 -18.20 -8.50
CA LEU A 208 4.50 -17.87 -8.62
C LEU A 208 3.60 -19.09 -8.36
N GLU A 209 3.98 -20.27 -8.86
CA GLU A 209 3.18 -21.48 -8.62
C GLU A 209 3.23 -21.90 -7.15
N GLN A 210 4.39 -21.85 -6.50
CA GLN A 210 4.50 -22.11 -5.06
C GLN A 210 3.65 -21.12 -4.23
N LYS A 211 3.65 -19.84 -4.61
CA LYS A 211 2.80 -18.82 -3.97
C LYS A 211 1.31 -19.11 -4.17
N ARG A 212 0.92 -19.67 -5.32
CA ARG A 212 -0.47 -20.06 -5.61
C ARG A 212 -0.91 -21.26 -4.77
N ILE A 213 -0.06 -22.28 -4.64
CA ILE A 213 -0.33 -23.48 -3.83
C ILE A 213 -0.48 -23.10 -2.36
N THR A 214 0.46 -22.36 -1.81
CA THR A 214 0.43 -21.92 -0.40
C THR A 214 -0.77 -21.00 -0.08
N ALA A 215 -1.19 -20.14 -1.02
CA ALA A 215 -2.39 -19.33 -0.85
C ALA A 215 -3.66 -20.19 -0.80
N LYS A 216 -3.76 -21.24 -1.64
CA LYS A 216 -4.89 -22.19 -1.60
C LYS A 216 -4.93 -23.00 -0.31
N GLU A 217 -3.79 -23.47 0.17
CA GLU A 217 -3.70 -24.19 1.45
C GLU A 217 -4.12 -23.30 2.62
N LYS A 218 -3.72 -22.01 2.60
CA LYS A 218 -4.12 -21.04 3.60
C LYS A 218 -5.62 -20.75 3.56
N ASP A 219 -6.21 -20.53 2.38
CA ASP A 219 -7.67 -20.35 2.21
C ASP A 219 -8.43 -21.60 2.69
N LYS A 220 -7.96 -22.81 2.34
CA LYS A 220 -8.54 -24.08 2.85
C LYS A 220 -8.49 -24.13 4.38
N LYS A 221 -7.36 -23.77 5.00
CA LYS A 221 -7.20 -23.75 6.46
C LYS A 221 -8.06 -22.69 7.14
N GLU A 222 -8.18 -21.49 6.58
CA GLU A 222 -9.03 -20.41 7.12
C GLU A 222 -10.52 -20.78 7.03
N ARG A 223 -10.95 -21.39 5.92
CA ARG A 223 -12.32 -21.91 5.76
C ARG A 223 -12.63 -23.04 6.74
N LEU A 224 -11.69 -23.97 6.93
CA LEU A 224 -11.84 -25.06 7.92
C LEU A 224 -11.91 -24.52 9.36
N ALA A 225 -11.09 -23.53 9.70
CA ALA A 225 -11.14 -22.88 11.02
C ALA A 225 -12.47 -22.15 11.26
N LEU A 226 -13.00 -21.45 10.24
CA LEU A 226 -14.30 -20.79 10.31
C LEU A 226 -15.44 -21.81 10.48
N ALA A 227 -15.43 -22.91 9.72
CA ALA A 227 -16.40 -23.98 9.85
C ALA A 227 -16.38 -24.61 11.26
N GLY A 228 -15.18 -24.92 11.79
CA GLY A 228 -15.02 -25.42 13.16
C GLY A 228 -15.54 -24.45 14.23
N ALA A 229 -15.34 -23.14 14.05
CA ALA A 229 -15.86 -22.11 14.96
C ALA A 229 -17.39 -22.02 14.94
N VAL A 230 -18.02 -22.15 13.77
CA VAL A 230 -19.49 -22.18 13.64
C VAL A 230 -20.06 -23.41 14.33
N ILE A 231 -19.47 -24.59 14.12
CA ILE A 231 -19.90 -25.84 14.77
C ILE A 231 -19.77 -25.73 16.30
N ALA A 232 -18.65 -25.21 16.82
CA ALA A 232 -18.44 -25.02 18.25
C ALA A 232 -19.45 -24.03 18.87
N LEU A 233 -19.83 -22.97 18.15
CA LEU A 233 -20.85 -22.02 18.59
C LEU A 233 -22.23 -22.69 18.71
N VAL A 234 -22.60 -23.50 17.72
CA VAL A 234 -23.85 -24.27 17.76
C VAL A 234 -23.87 -25.21 18.97
N ILE A 235 -22.80 -25.96 19.20
CA ILE A 235 -22.67 -26.86 20.36
C ILE A 235 -22.76 -26.08 21.69
N MET A 236 -22.12 -24.91 21.81
CA MET A 236 -22.22 -24.08 23.01
C MET A 236 -23.64 -23.57 23.25
N ILE A 237 -24.35 -23.14 22.21
CA ILE A 237 -25.75 -22.67 22.33
C ILE A 237 -26.65 -23.83 22.77
N VAL A 238 -26.49 -25.00 22.16
CA VAL A 238 -27.25 -26.22 22.52
C VAL A 238 -26.91 -26.67 23.95
N GLY A 239 -25.63 -26.71 24.32
CA GLY A 239 -25.17 -27.07 25.66
C GLY A 239 -25.63 -26.10 26.74
N ALA A 240 -25.64 -24.79 26.46
CA ALA A 240 -26.20 -23.78 27.36
C ALA A 240 -27.73 -23.93 27.50
N ALA A 241 -28.44 -24.26 26.42
CA ALA A 241 -29.87 -24.53 26.48
C ALA A 241 -30.20 -25.76 27.35
N ILE A 242 -29.37 -26.81 27.29
CA ILE A 242 -29.52 -28.03 28.10
C ILE A 242 -29.15 -27.80 29.57
N THR A 243 -28.07 -27.08 29.85
CA THR A 243 -27.55 -26.88 31.23
C THR A 243 -28.33 -25.87 32.06
N TYR A 244 -29.00 -24.89 31.43
CA TYR A 244 -29.76 -23.84 32.13
C TYR A 244 -31.27 -24.12 32.21
N SER A 245 -31.69 -25.38 32.06
CA SER A 245 -33.09 -25.82 31.94
C SER A 245 -34.03 -25.41 33.08
N ASP A 246 -33.53 -24.86 34.19
CA ASP A 246 -34.34 -24.48 35.37
C ASP A 246 -34.24 -23.01 35.84
N SER A 247 -33.75 -22.07 35.01
CA SER A 247 -33.73 -20.63 35.40
C SER A 247 -34.84 -19.78 34.73
N PRO A 248 -35.53 -18.89 35.47
CA PRO A 248 -36.65 -18.09 34.97
C PRO A 248 -36.26 -17.06 33.89
N GLU A 249 -34.99 -16.66 33.79
CA GLU A 249 -34.47 -15.85 32.68
C GLU A 249 -34.46 -16.60 31.33
N LEU A 250 -34.54 -17.93 31.34
CA LEU A 250 -34.55 -18.78 30.14
C LEU A 250 -35.85 -18.66 29.33
N LYS A 251 -36.98 -18.26 29.92
CA LYS A 251 -38.20 -17.96 29.16
C LYS A 251 -38.02 -16.76 28.22
N SER A 252 -37.13 -15.84 28.57
CA SER A 252 -36.76 -14.69 27.73
C SER A 252 -35.70 -15.04 26.68
N ALA A 253 -34.81 -16.00 26.94
CA ALA A 253 -33.81 -16.47 25.98
C ALA A 253 -34.44 -17.41 24.92
N LYS A 254 -35.39 -18.26 25.32
CA LYS A 254 -36.23 -19.08 24.43
C LYS A 254 -37.01 -18.20 23.43
N HIS A 255 -37.50 -17.05 23.89
CA HIS A 255 -38.12 -16.00 23.06
C HIS A 255 -37.17 -15.31 22.06
N ASN A 256 -35.85 -15.28 22.33
CA ASN A 256 -34.84 -14.75 21.42
C ASN A 256 -34.28 -15.82 20.46
N ALA A 257 -34.28 -17.10 20.85
CA ALA A 257 -33.97 -18.24 19.98
C ALA A 257 -35.06 -18.45 18.91
N ASP A 258 -36.34 -18.24 19.26
CA ASP A 258 -37.47 -18.18 18.31
C ASP A 258 -37.29 -17.07 17.25
N ARG A 259 -36.44 -16.07 17.53
CA ARG A 259 -36.08 -14.99 16.60
C ARG A 259 -34.97 -15.38 15.60
N MET A 260 -34.18 -16.43 15.87
CA MET A 260 -33.25 -17.04 14.91
C MET A 260 -33.96 -18.06 14.01
N LEU A 261 -35.06 -18.66 14.48
CA LEU A 261 -35.91 -19.62 13.75
C LEU A 261 -36.75 -19.00 12.61
N LEU A 262 -36.73 -17.67 12.43
CA LEU A 262 -37.31 -16.99 11.24
C LEU A 262 -36.54 -17.22 9.94
N GLN A 263 -35.63 -18.18 9.95
CA GLN A 263 -34.70 -18.43 8.88
C GLN A 263 -34.84 -19.87 8.40
N GLU A 264 -36.00 -20.19 7.80
CA GLU A 264 -36.07 -21.23 6.75
C GLU A 264 -34.97 -21.00 5.71
N SER A 265 -34.53 -19.75 5.52
CA SER A 265 -33.39 -19.43 4.67
C SER A 265 -32.03 -19.79 5.29
N LEU A 266 -31.84 -19.98 6.60
CA LEU A 266 -30.51 -20.34 7.13
C LEU A 266 -30.31 -21.84 7.16
N THR A 267 -31.34 -22.63 7.47
CA THR A 267 -31.26 -24.10 7.37
C THR A 267 -31.20 -24.52 5.91
N LYS A 268 -32.04 -23.93 5.04
CA LYS A 268 -31.99 -24.20 3.60
C LYS A 268 -30.71 -23.65 2.95
N SER A 269 -30.24 -22.45 3.32
CA SER A 269 -28.94 -21.97 2.84
C SER A 269 -27.75 -22.70 3.47
N ALA A 270 -27.81 -23.18 4.72
CA ALA A 270 -26.74 -23.99 5.30
C ALA A 270 -26.72 -25.40 4.70
N LEU A 271 -27.88 -25.96 4.34
CA LEU A 271 -28.01 -27.23 3.63
C LEU A 271 -27.56 -27.09 2.17
N GLU A 272 -27.99 -26.05 1.43
CA GLU A 272 -27.52 -25.75 0.07
C GLU A 272 -26.02 -25.38 0.04
N LEU A 273 -25.51 -24.71 1.08
CA LEU A 273 -24.07 -24.43 1.25
C LEU A 273 -23.32 -25.73 1.58
N ALA A 274 -23.80 -26.56 2.50
CA ALA A 274 -23.18 -27.86 2.79
C ALA A 274 -23.22 -28.80 1.58
N GLU A 275 -24.34 -28.90 0.86
CA GLU A 275 -24.51 -29.73 -0.34
C GLU A 275 -23.67 -29.24 -1.52
N SER A 276 -23.51 -27.92 -1.71
CA SER A 276 -22.60 -27.36 -2.72
C SER A 276 -21.12 -27.47 -2.35
N TYR A 277 -20.78 -27.45 -1.05
CA TYR A 277 -19.42 -27.64 -0.55
C TYR A 277 -18.98 -29.12 -0.55
N LEU A 278 -19.91 -30.06 -0.33
CA LEU A 278 -19.65 -31.51 -0.27
C LEU A 278 -19.59 -32.18 -1.66
N TYR A 279 -19.90 -31.45 -2.74
CA TYR A 279 -19.89 -31.97 -4.10
C TYR A 279 -18.47 -32.05 -4.72
N TYR A 280 -17.43 -31.42 -4.13
CA TYR A 280 -16.16 -31.14 -4.83
C TYR A 280 -14.88 -31.86 -4.39
N GLU A 281 -14.91 -32.88 -3.50
CA GLU A 281 -13.70 -33.67 -3.19
C GLU A 281 -13.90 -35.20 -3.16
N GLY A 282 -14.96 -35.73 -3.79
CA GLY A 282 -15.18 -37.18 -3.94
C GLY A 282 -15.77 -37.84 -2.69
N LYS A 283 -16.80 -38.66 -2.88
CA LYS A 283 -17.66 -39.21 -1.81
C LYS A 283 -16.99 -40.22 -0.88
N ASP A 284 -15.72 -40.54 -1.09
CA ASP A 284 -15.05 -41.68 -0.44
C ASP A 284 -14.02 -41.27 0.63
N SER A 285 -13.88 -39.97 0.97
CA SER A 285 -12.98 -39.58 2.07
C SER A 285 -13.59 -39.90 3.44
N GLU A 286 -12.77 -40.37 4.38
CA GLU A 286 -13.21 -40.67 5.76
C GLU A 286 -13.82 -39.45 6.45
N GLU A 287 -13.31 -38.26 6.14
CA GLU A 287 -13.79 -36.98 6.65
C GLU A 287 -15.17 -36.61 6.07
N TYR A 288 -15.46 -36.98 4.81
CA TYR A 288 -16.79 -36.83 4.19
C TYR A 288 -17.82 -37.76 4.84
N GLN A 289 -17.45 -39.02 5.07
CA GLN A 289 -18.38 -40.00 5.66
C GLN A 289 -18.73 -39.65 7.10
N SER A 290 -17.75 -39.23 7.91
CA SER A 290 -18.00 -38.77 9.28
C SER A 290 -18.94 -37.56 9.32
N ALA A 291 -18.74 -36.56 8.46
CA ALA A 291 -19.59 -35.38 8.40
C ALA A 291 -21.01 -35.69 7.90
N LYS A 292 -21.15 -36.66 6.98
CA LYS A 292 -22.43 -37.14 6.46
C LYS A 292 -23.24 -37.88 7.53
N GLU A 293 -22.60 -38.76 8.29
CA GLU A 293 -23.25 -39.50 9.37
C GLU A 293 -23.76 -38.58 10.48
N ASP A 294 -22.98 -37.55 10.83
CA ASP A 294 -23.40 -36.53 11.78
C ASP A 294 -24.62 -35.75 11.27
N LEU A 295 -24.66 -35.38 9.99
CA LEU A 295 -25.79 -34.68 9.36
C LEU A 295 -27.06 -35.55 9.32
N GLU A 296 -26.95 -36.82 8.95
CA GLU A 296 -28.07 -37.76 8.91
C GLU A 296 -28.67 -38.01 10.30
N ARG A 297 -27.82 -38.05 11.34
CA ARG A 297 -28.26 -38.12 12.75
C ARG A 297 -29.09 -36.89 13.14
N TYR A 298 -28.61 -35.70 12.82
CA TYR A 298 -29.34 -34.45 13.11
C TYR A 298 -30.69 -34.35 12.38
N LEU A 299 -30.77 -34.82 11.13
CA LEU A 299 -32.03 -34.86 10.38
C LEU A 299 -33.04 -35.84 10.99
N GLY A 300 -32.57 -36.95 11.57
CA GLY A 300 -33.42 -37.88 12.31
C GLY A 300 -34.05 -37.24 13.55
N GLU A 301 -33.23 -36.54 14.35
CA GLU A 301 -33.67 -35.83 15.56
C GLU A 301 -34.68 -34.71 15.25
N LEU A 302 -34.51 -34.00 14.12
CA LEU A 302 -35.44 -32.97 13.64
C LEU A 302 -36.82 -33.52 13.29
N LYS A 303 -36.86 -34.70 12.67
CA LYS A 303 -38.12 -35.33 12.23
C LYS A 303 -38.95 -35.82 13.42
N GLU A 304 -38.27 -36.36 14.43
CA GLU A 304 -38.88 -36.78 15.70
C GLU A 304 -39.54 -35.57 16.41
N TYR A 305 -38.87 -34.41 16.36
CA TYR A 305 -39.38 -33.15 16.90
C TYR A 305 -40.59 -32.59 16.13
N GLU A 306 -40.64 -32.72 14.80
CA GLU A 306 -41.81 -32.32 13.98
C GLU A 306 -43.05 -33.17 14.29
N GLU A 307 -42.85 -34.48 14.51
CA GLU A 307 -43.93 -35.40 14.88
C GLU A 307 -44.49 -35.08 16.28
N GLU A 308 -43.63 -34.74 17.24
CA GLU A 308 -44.02 -34.24 18.57
C GLU A 308 -44.76 -32.89 18.49
N HIS A 309 -44.35 -32.00 17.59
CA HIS A 309 -45.00 -30.71 17.38
C HIS A 309 -46.42 -30.86 16.78
N GLU A 310 -46.61 -31.73 15.78
CA GLU A 310 -47.96 -32.01 15.26
C GLU A 310 -48.86 -32.75 16.27
N ALA A 311 -48.28 -33.61 17.12
CA ALA A 311 -49.00 -34.19 18.25
C ALA A 311 -49.49 -33.11 19.23
N SER A 312 -48.65 -32.10 19.51
CA SER A 312 -48.99 -31.01 20.45
C SER A 312 -50.14 -30.11 19.99
N LYS A 313 -50.40 -30.03 18.68
CA LYS A 313 -51.52 -29.26 18.13
C LYS A 313 -52.88 -29.92 18.35
N LYS A 314 -52.92 -31.24 18.53
CA LYS A 314 -54.17 -32.01 18.70
C LYS A 314 -54.86 -31.73 20.04
N ASP A 315 -54.12 -31.22 21.03
CA ASP A 315 -54.61 -30.95 22.38
C ASP A 315 -55.02 -29.48 22.59
N LEU A 316 -54.88 -28.63 21.56
CA LEU A 316 -55.26 -27.22 21.64
C LEU A 316 -56.78 -27.05 21.40
N ASN A 317 -57.41 -26.26 22.26
CA ASN A 317 -58.80 -25.85 22.02
C ASN A 317 -58.86 -24.85 20.85
N ALA A 318 -60.05 -24.71 20.25
CA ALA A 318 -60.24 -23.90 19.04
C ALA A 318 -59.87 -22.42 19.22
N GLU A 319 -60.02 -21.88 20.43
CA GLU A 319 -59.75 -20.47 20.72
C GLU A 319 -58.23 -20.19 20.76
N ASP A 320 -57.45 -21.12 21.31
CA ASP A 320 -56.00 -21.01 21.41
C ASP A 320 -55.32 -21.33 20.06
N LEU A 321 -55.89 -22.26 19.29
CA LEU A 321 -55.46 -22.53 17.91
C LEU A 321 -55.74 -21.32 17.00
N GLU A 322 -56.88 -20.64 17.17
CA GLU A 322 -57.24 -19.45 16.39
C GLU A 322 -56.35 -18.24 16.76
N LYS A 323 -56.03 -18.05 18.05
CA LYS A 323 -55.06 -17.03 18.49
C LYS A 323 -53.66 -17.28 17.92
N LEU A 324 -53.22 -18.53 17.90
CA LEU A 324 -51.94 -18.95 17.31
C LEU A 324 -51.90 -18.66 15.81
N ASN A 325 -52.94 -19.04 15.07
CA ASN A 325 -53.04 -18.81 13.63
C ASN A 325 -53.13 -17.31 13.28
N LYS A 326 -53.89 -16.52 14.06
CA LYS A 326 -54.04 -15.07 13.85
C LYS A 326 -52.76 -14.29 14.16
N TYR A 327 -51.96 -14.78 15.11
CA TYR A 327 -50.63 -14.25 15.40
C TYR A 327 -49.63 -14.54 14.27
N ILE A 328 -49.66 -15.75 13.71
CA ILE A 328 -48.83 -16.16 12.57
C ILE A 328 -49.15 -15.32 11.32
N GLU A 329 -50.43 -15.15 10.99
CA GLU A 329 -50.85 -14.36 9.80
C GLU A 329 -50.53 -12.87 9.93
N LYS A 330 -50.67 -12.28 11.13
CA LYS A 330 -50.31 -10.87 11.39
C LYS A 330 -48.80 -10.62 11.29
N ARG A 331 -47.97 -11.64 11.56
CA ARG A 331 -46.51 -11.55 11.39
C ARG A 331 -46.10 -11.68 9.92
N LYS A 332 -46.69 -12.60 9.15
CA LYS A 332 -46.42 -12.74 7.71
C LYS A 332 -46.70 -11.45 6.92
N ALA A 333 -47.80 -10.77 7.22
CA ALA A 333 -48.19 -9.52 6.53
C ALA A 333 -47.24 -8.33 6.79
N LYS A 334 -46.46 -8.35 7.88
CA LYS A 334 -45.51 -7.28 8.22
C LYS A 334 -44.19 -7.37 7.43
N TYR A 335 -43.84 -8.56 6.93
CA TYR A 335 -42.57 -8.81 6.23
C TYR A 335 -42.72 -8.97 4.71
N ALA A 336 -43.91 -8.79 4.17
CA ALA A 336 -44.16 -8.78 2.72
C ALA A 336 -44.10 -7.37 2.09
N ASN A 337 -43.93 -6.33 2.90
CA ASN A 337 -43.91 -4.92 2.47
C ASN A 337 -42.60 -4.18 2.82
N ASP A 338 -41.57 -4.90 3.27
CA ASP A 338 -40.16 -4.49 3.29
C ASP A 338 -39.39 -5.54 2.46
#